data_AF-A0AAJ4MIF6-F1
#
_entry.id   AF-A0AAJ4MIF6-F1
#
_cell.length_a   1.000
_cell.length_b   1.000
_cell.length_c   1.000
_cell.angle_alpha   90.00
_cell.angle_beta   90.00
_cell.angle_gamma   90.00
#
_symmetry.space_group_name_H-M   'P 1'
#
loop_
_entity.id
_entity.type
_entity.pdbx_description
1 polymer ?
#
loop_
_entity_poly.entity_id
_entity_poly.type
_entity_poly.pdbx_seq_one_letter_code
_entity_poly.pdbx_strand_id
1 'polypeptide(L)'
;MSKIELSVLFKKIQKDDKKEVLEFHVQGDELEHSDELVQLAGNIAVLEVKNSETDPLTAEFKSIQRDSKKTALKFNVRGDSEDRVIKLYSLAGSNVTLFLEPSQMSIEEFQDAAEAHEGIDYSVDKDGTVEVVDGQLSLDDIPSGEPDDVNFDDDDLLN
;
A
#
# COMPACT_ATOMS: atom_id res chain seq x y z
N MET A 1 9.91 -15.60 -5.25
CA MET A 1 8.67 -15.00 -4.71
C MET A 1 7.53 -15.47 -5.59
N SER A 2 6.39 -15.85 -5.01
CA SER A 2 5.28 -16.45 -5.75
C SER A 2 4.45 -15.34 -6.41
N LYS A 3 4.66 -15.16 -7.71
CA LYS A 3 3.83 -14.30 -8.55
C LYS A 3 2.62 -15.10 -9.01
N ILE A 4 1.44 -14.69 -8.58
CA ILE A 4 0.18 -15.37 -8.91
C ILE A 4 -0.27 -14.86 -10.28
N GLU A 5 -0.38 -15.74 -11.26
CA GLU A 5 -0.91 -15.43 -12.59
C GLU A 5 -2.39 -15.82 -12.68
N LEU A 6 -3.26 -14.89 -13.05
CA LEU A 6 -4.70 -15.14 -13.19
C LEU A 6 -5.20 -14.62 -14.53
N SER A 7 -5.99 -15.44 -15.21
CA SER A 7 -6.80 -15.00 -16.34
C SER A 7 -8.09 -14.37 -15.82
N VAL A 8 -8.23 -13.05 -16.00
CA VAL A 8 -9.35 -12.29 -15.45
C VAL A 8 -9.99 -11.39 -16.51
N LEU A 9 -11.30 -11.23 -16.44
CA LEU A 9 -12.02 -10.19 -17.15
C LEU A 9 -11.98 -8.92 -16.30
N PHE A 10 -11.31 -7.88 -16.80
CA PHE A 10 -11.38 -6.59 -16.16
C PHE A 10 -12.78 -6.01 -16.36
N LYS A 11 -13.60 -5.97 -15.31
CA LYS A 11 -15.02 -5.67 -15.46
C LYS A 11 -15.27 -4.19 -15.65
N LYS A 12 -14.75 -3.40 -14.71
CA LYS A 12 -14.94 -1.95 -14.64
C LYS A 12 -13.94 -1.35 -13.67
N ILE A 13 -13.78 -0.05 -13.80
CA ILE A 13 -13.07 0.79 -12.86
C ILE A 13 -14.00 1.92 -12.40
N GLN A 14 -13.94 2.26 -11.12
CA GLN A 14 -14.77 3.28 -10.51
C GLN A 14 -13.89 4.27 -9.75
N LYS A 15 -13.93 5.55 -10.14
CA LYS A 15 -13.31 6.62 -9.37
C LYS A 15 -14.19 6.91 -8.15
N ASP A 16 -13.62 6.78 -6.97
CA ASP A 16 -14.18 7.08 -5.66
C ASP A 16 -13.40 8.30 -5.11
N ASP A 17 -14.00 9.11 -4.24
CA ASP A 17 -13.50 10.44 -3.83
C ASP A 17 -11.98 10.56 -3.61
N LYS A 18 -11.33 9.52 -3.08
CA LYS A 18 -9.87 9.47 -2.81
C LYS A 18 -9.14 8.25 -3.40
N LYS A 19 -9.82 7.41 -4.18
CA LYS A 19 -9.28 6.12 -4.63
C LYS A 19 -9.98 5.59 -5.86
N GLU A 20 -9.31 4.74 -6.62
CA GLU A 20 -9.86 4.07 -7.78
C GLU A 20 -10.12 2.60 -7.45
N VAL A 21 -11.37 2.17 -7.61
CA VAL A 21 -11.77 0.78 -7.34
C VAL A 21 -11.74 0.00 -8.64
N LEU A 22 -10.83 -0.97 -8.72
CA LEU A 22 -10.70 -1.92 -9.82
C LEU A 22 -11.50 -3.18 -9.50
N GLU A 23 -12.38 -3.60 -10.42
CA GLU A 23 -13.15 -4.84 -10.30
C GLU A 23 -12.77 -5.83 -11.41
N PHE A 24 -12.23 -6.98 -11.03
CA PHE A 24 -11.86 -8.07 -11.95
C PHE A 24 -12.72 -9.31 -11.68
N HIS A 25 -13.06 -10.04 -12.73
CA HIS A 25 -13.72 -11.35 -12.62
C HIS A 25 -12.79 -12.45 -13.11
N VAL A 26 -12.50 -13.44 -12.28
CA VAL A 26 -11.69 -14.59 -12.71
C VAL A 26 -12.42 -15.38 -13.79
N GLN A 27 -11.71 -15.71 -14.86
CA GLN A 27 -12.19 -16.53 -15.97
C GLN A 27 -11.72 -17.97 -15.78
N GLY A 28 -12.64 -18.84 -15.37
CA GLY A 28 -12.39 -20.25 -15.11
C GLY A 28 -13.24 -20.75 -13.95
N ASP A 29 -13.59 -22.03 -13.96
CA ASP A 29 -14.31 -22.69 -12.86
C ASP A 29 -13.43 -22.87 -11.61
N GLU A 30 -12.11 -22.89 -11.80
CA GLU A 30 -11.13 -23.07 -10.73
C GLU A 30 -10.25 -21.84 -10.57
N LEU A 31 -10.09 -21.43 -9.32
CA LEU A 31 -9.29 -20.27 -8.95
C LEU A 31 -7.95 -20.79 -8.46
N GLU A 32 -6.99 -20.88 -9.37
CA GLU A 32 -5.62 -21.26 -9.04
C GLU A 32 -5.09 -20.31 -7.95
N HIS A 33 -4.38 -20.86 -6.96
CA HIS A 33 -3.86 -20.10 -5.82
C HIS A 33 -4.92 -19.42 -4.93
N SER A 34 -6.10 -20.05 -4.78
CA SER A 34 -7.20 -19.48 -3.99
C SER A 34 -6.85 -19.19 -2.52
N ASP A 35 -6.11 -20.08 -1.86
CA ASP A 35 -5.63 -19.85 -0.49
C ASP A 35 -4.74 -18.61 -0.38
N GLU A 36 -3.82 -18.43 -1.33
CA GLU A 36 -2.92 -17.27 -1.37
C GLU A 36 -3.70 -15.98 -1.63
N LEU A 37 -4.69 -16.00 -2.52
CA LEU A 37 -5.54 -14.84 -2.80
C LEU A 37 -6.45 -14.46 -1.63
N VAL A 38 -6.91 -15.45 -0.86
CA VAL A 38 -7.67 -15.20 0.37
C VAL A 38 -6.76 -14.61 1.45
N GLN A 39 -5.50 -15.03 1.54
CA GLN A 39 -4.52 -14.42 2.44
C GLN A 39 -4.13 -13.00 2.02
N LEU A 40 -4.05 -12.73 0.72
CA LEU A 40 -3.81 -11.39 0.20
C LEU A 40 -5.02 -10.46 0.34
N ALA A 41 -6.23 -11.01 0.46
CA ALA A 41 -7.42 -10.21 0.69
C ALA A 41 -7.36 -9.53 2.05
N GLY A 42 -7.51 -8.21 2.06
CA GLY A 42 -7.27 -7.36 3.22
C GLY A 42 -5.81 -7.01 3.43
N ASN A 43 -4.92 -7.23 2.45
CA ASN A 43 -3.51 -6.80 2.44
C ASN A 43 -3.20 -5.95 1.19
N ILE A 44 -1.99 -5.39 1.12
CA ILE A 44 -1.49 -4.67 -0.05
C ILE A 44 -0.87 -5.67 -1.04
N ALA A 45 -1.24 -5.54 -2.30
CA ALA A 45 -0.69 -6.31 -3.40
C ALA A 45 -0.14 -5.38 -4.49
N VAL A 46 0.89 -5.85 -5.19
CA VAL A 46 1.37 -5.24 -6.42
C VAL A 46 0.66 -5.96 -7.58
N LEU A 47 -0.02 -5.16 -8.41
CA LEU A 47 -0.77 -5.61 -9.57
C LEU A 47 -0.01 -5.26 -10.83
N GLU A 48 0.19 -6.25 -11.70
CA GLU A 48 0.73 -6.04 -13.03
C GLU A 48 -0.23 -6.63 -14.06
N VAL A 49 -0.61 -5.84 -15.06
CA VAL A 49 -1.53 -6.26 -16.11
C VAL A 49 -0.72 -6.51 -17.38
N LYS A 50 -0.60 -7.76 -17.82
CA LYS A 50 0.25 -8.18 -18.96
C LYS A 50 -0.02 -7.43 -20.26
N ASN A 51 -1.28 -7.06 -20.48
CA ASN A 51 -1.73 -6.34 -21.69
C ASN A 51 -1.64 -4.81 -21.53
N SER A 52 -1.00 -4.33 -20.47
CA SER A 52 -0.77 -2.91 -20.21
C SER A 52 0.72 -2.65 -20.35
N GLU A 53 1.13 -1.70 -21.19
CA GLU A 53 2.49 -1.13 -21.18
C GLU A 53 2.68 -0.20 -19.96
N THR A 54 2.21 -0.65 -18.80
CA THR A 54 2.17 0.10 -17.56
C THR A 54 2.92 -0.70 -16.52
N ASP A 55 3.82 -0.03 -15.83
CA ASP A 55 4.58 -0.61 -14.74
C ASP A 55 3.66 -1.11 -13.60
N PRO A 56 4.12 -2.05 -12.75
CA PRO A 56 3.32 -2.66 -11.69
C PRO A 56 2.82 -1.64 -10.66
N LEU A 57 1.53 -1.62 -10.38
CA LEU A 57 0.88 -0.66 -9.47
C LEU A 57 0.59 -1.30 -8.12
N THR A 58 0.75 -0.52 -7.06
CA THR A 58 0.43 -0.97 -5.70
C THR A 58 -1.03 -0.67 -5.39
N ALA A 59 -1.79 -1.67 -4.96
CA ALA A 59 -3.18 -1.49 -4.55
C ALA A 59 -3.53 -2.33 -3.32
N GLU A 60 -4.49 -1.83 -2.56
CA GLU A 60 -5.10 -2.56 -1.45
C GLU A 60 -6.07 -3.60 -2.01
N PHE A 61 -5.83 -4.87 -1.76
CA PHE A 61 -6.73 -5.94 -2.16
C PHE A 61 -7.90 -6.01 -1.17
N LYS A 62 -8.91 -5.18 -1.39
CA LYS A 62 -10.05 -5.01 -0.46
C LYS A 62 -10.79 -6.31 -0.12
N SER A 63 -11.13 -7.11 -1.13
CA SER A 63 -11.91 -8.34 -0.91
C SER A 63 -11.97 -9.23 -2.14
N ILE A 64 -12.07 -10.53 -1.89
CA ILE A 64 -12.43 -11.55 -2.87
C ILE A 64 -13.86 -12.04 -2.63
N GLN A 65 -14.69 -12.06 -3.68
CA GLN A 65 -16.06 -12.55 -3.64
C GLN A 65 -16.20 -13.75 -4.56
N ARG A 66 -16.19 -14.95 -3.97
CA ARG A 66 -16.40 -16.21 -4.71
C ARG A 66 -17.91 -16.46 -4.81
N ASP A 67 -18.48 -16.22 -5.98
CA ASP A 67 -19.86 -16.58 -6.31
C ASP A 67 -19.87 -17.94 -7.04
N SER A 68 -20.99 -18.65 -7.00
CA SER A 68 -21.12 -19.97 -7.64
C SER A 68 -20.91 -19.95 -9.17
N LYS A 69 -20.87 -18.77 -9.81
CA LYS A 69 -20.63 -18.62 -11.25
C LYS A 69 -19.34 -17.88 -11.61
N LYS A 70 -18.73 -17.16 -10.68
CA LYS A 70 -17.55 -16.32 -10.94
C LYS A 70 -16.92 -15.82 -9.64
N THR A 71 -15.63 -15.52 -9.68
CA THR A 71 -14.97 -14.86 -8.55
C THR A 71 -14.66 -13.42 -8.89
N ALA A 72 -15.16 -12.48 -8.09
CA ALA A 72 -14.87 -11.06 -8.22
C ALA A 72 -13.76 -10.63 -7.26
N LEU A 73 -12.72 -10.00 -7.81
CA LEU A 73 -11.60 -9.42 -7.08
C LEU A 73 -11.76 -7.90 -7.08
N LYS A 74 -11.71 -7.27 -5.91
CA LYS A 74 -11.82 -5.82 -5.76
C LYS A 74 -10.54 -5.25 -5.18
N PHE A 75 -9.95 -4.29 -5.89
CA PHE A 75 -8.75 -3.59 -5.46
C PHE A 75 -9.00 -2.09 -5.36
N ASN A 76 -8.42 -1.44 -4.36
CA ASN A 76 -8.42 0.01 -4.22
C ASN A 76 -7.02 0.54 -4.53
N VAL A 77 -6.91 1.38 -5.55
CA VAL A 77 -5.68 2.11 -5.88
C VAL A 77 -5.80 3.54 -5.34
N ARG A 78 -4.73 4.12 -4.81
CA ARG A 78 -4.69 5.54 -4.38
C ARG A 78 -3.82 6.38 -5.33
N GLY A 79 -4.06 7.70 -5.32
CA GLY A 79 -3.71 8.67 -6.37
C GLY A 79 -2.25 8.75 -6.84
N ASP A 80 -1.28 8.19 -6.11
CA ASP A 80 0.11 8.09 -6.59
C ASP A 80 0.23 7.26 -7.89
N SER A 81 -0.76 6.40 -8.17
CA SER A 81 -0.83 5.61 -9.40
C SER A 81 -1.84 6.12 -10.44
N GLU A 82 -2.37 7.36 -10.33
CA GLU A 82 -3.42 7.88 -11.23
C GLU A 82 -3.05 7.74 -12.73
N ASP A 83 -1.83 8.11 -13.14
CA ASP A 83 -1.39 7.98 -14.54
C ASP A 83 -1.39 6.54 -15.06
N ARG A 84 -1.05 5.58 -14.18
CA ARG A 84 -1.01 4.15 -14.49
C ARG A 84 -2.41 3.57 -14.58
N VAL A 85 -3.29 4.03 -13.69
CA VAL A 85 -4.69 3.62 -13.66
C VAL A 85 -5.46 4.19 -14.86
N ILE A 86 -5.16 5.42 -15.31
CA ILE A 86 -5.69 6.01 -16.54
C ILE A 86 -5.48 5.10 -17.75
N LYS A 87 -4.30 4.48 -17.89
CA LYS A 87 -4.03 3.51 -18.97
C LYS A 87 -4.88 2.24 -18.84
N LEU A 88 -5.17 1.82 -17.61
CA LEU A 88 -6.03 0.68 -17.35
C LEU A 88 -7.50 0.94 -17.70
N TYR A 89 -7.98 2.20 -17.66
CA TYR A 89 -9.35 2.52 -18.09
C TYR A 89 -9.64 2.03 -19.51
N SER A 90 -8.66 2.06 -20.43
CA SER A 90 -8.84 1.56 -21.80
C SER A 90 -8.98 0.05 -21.90
N LEU A 91 -8.48 -0.69 -20.89
CA LEU A 91 -8.56 -2.15 -20.80
C LEU A 91 -9.82 -2.62 -20.07
N ALA A 92 -10.57 -1.71 -19.45
CA ALA A 92 -11.83 -2.04 -18.79
C ALA A 92 -12.83 -2.64 -19.80
N GLY A 93 -13.40 -3.80 -19.46
CA GLY A 93 -14.27 -4.59 -20.33
C GLY A 93 -13.55 -5.66 -21.15
N SER A 94 -12.22 -5.76 -21.07
CA SER A 94 -11.42 -6.73 -21.82
C SER A 94 -10.87 -7.86 -20.93
N ASN A 95 -10.57 -9.00 -21.55
CA ASN A 95 -9.86 -10.10 -20.89
C ASN A 95 -8.38 -9.75 -20.78
N VAL A 96 -7.84 -9.87 -19.58
CA VAL A 96 -6.44 -9.55 -19.27
C VAL A 96 -5.83 -10.64 -18.41
N THR A 97 -4.52 -10.82 -18.53
CA THR A 97 -3.75 -11.61 -17.58
C THR A 97 -3.29 -10.67 -16.48
N LEU A 98 -3.75 -10.93 -15.26
CA LEU A 98 -3.38 -10.20 -14.06
C LEU A 98 -2.32 -10.99 -13.30
N PHE A 99 -1.23 -10.33 -12.98
CA PHE A 99 -0.24 -10.84 -12.04
C PHE A 99 -0.39 -10.13 -10.70
N LEU A 100 -0.35 -10.92 -9.63
CA LEU A 100 -0.45 -10.45 -8.25
C LEU A 100 0.76 -10.90 -7.46
N GLU A 101 1.36 -9.94 -6.74
CA GLU A 101 2.47 -10.20 -5.82
C GLU A 101 2.15 -9.56 -4.46
N PRO A 102 2.42 -10.26 -3.33
CA PRO A 102 2.33 -9.63 -2.01
C PRO A 102 3.27 -8.43 -1.94
N SER A 103 2.76 -7.28 -1.53
CA SER A 103 3.63 -6.15 -1.21
C SER A 103 4.38 -6.43 0.10
N GLN A 104 5.64 -6.02 0.18
CA GLN A 104 6.36 -5.96 1.46
C GLN A 104 5.92 -4.76 2.32
N MET A 105 5.10 -3.88 1.75
CA MET A 105 4.55 -2.70 2.42
C MET A 105 3.33 -3.10 3.25
N SER A 106 3.28 -2.63 4.50
CA SER A 106 2.12 -2.83 5.37
C SER A 106 0.94 -1.95 4.94
N ILE A 107 -0.27 -2.32 5.38
CA ILE A 107 -1.48 -1.53 5.13
C ILE A 107 -1.43 -0.15 5.80
N GLU A 108 -0.76 -0.06 6.95
CA GLU A 108 -0.51 1.20 7.66
C GLU A 108 0.43 2.07 6.82
N GLU A 109 1.58 1.55 6.42
CA GLU A 109 2.53 2.25 5.52
C GLU A 109 1.88 2.69 4.20
N PHE A 110 1.01 1.87 3.58
CA PHE A 110 0.30 2.26 2.35
C PHE A 110 -0.73 3.38 2.56
N GLN A 111 -1.27 3.50 3.78
CA GLN A 111 -2.16 4.61 4.14
C GLN A 111 -1.38 5.86 4.52
N ASP A 112 -0.30 5.71 5.29
CA ASP A 112 0.63 6.75 5.71
C ASP A 112 1.44 7.33 4.54
N ALA A 113 1.83 6.53 3.55
CA ALA A 113 2.50 7.04 2.35
C ALA A 113 1.63 8.06 1.55
N ALA A 114 0.32 8.10 1.79
CA ALA A 114 -0.56 9.14 1.23
C ALA A 114 -0.56 10.44 2.06
N GLU A 115 -0.17 10.38 3.34
CA GLU A 115 0.12 11.52 4.18
C GLU A 115 1.63 11.75 4.11
N ALA A 116 2.09 12.56 3.16
CA ALA A 116 3.50 12.90 3.00
C ALA A 116 4.15 13.21 4.36
N HIS A 117 4.87 12.23 4.92
CA HIS A 117 5.73 12.52 6.05
C HIS A 117 6.82 13.44 5.52
N GLU A 118 7.00 14.61 6.13
CA GLU A 118 8.26 15.32 6.09
C GLU A 118 9.30 14.43 6.80
N GLY A 119 9.77 13.41 6.09
CA GLY A 119 11.01 12.75 6.44
C GLY A 119 12.11 13.80 6.36
N ILE A 120 12.92 13.91 7.41
CA ILE A 120 14.10 14.76 7.37
C ILE A 120 15.12 14.06 6.47
N ASP A 121 15.37 14.61 5.29
CA ASP A 121 16.47 14.18 4.43
C ASP A 121 17.80 14.32 5.20
N TYR A 122 18.52 13.22 5.39
CA TYR A 122 19.88 13.24 5.93
C TYR A 122 20.83 12.71 4.85
N SER A 123 21.94 13.42 4.66
CA SER A 123 23.00 12.97 3.75
C SER A 123 24.12 12.35 4.57
N VAL A 124 24.56 11.17 4.15
CA VAL A 124 25.73 10.49 4.72
C VAL A 124 26.91 10.71 3.79
N ASP A 125 27.92 11.40 4.27
CA ASP A 125 29.17 11.61 3.54
C ASP A 125 29.99 10.33 3.44
N LYS A 126 30.92 10.30 2.48
CA LYS A 126 31.85 9.17 2.27
C LYS A 126 32.75 8.88 3.48
N ASP A 127 32.84 9.81 4.42
CA ASP A 127 33.59 9.68 5.67
C ASP A 127 32.73 9.06 6.80
N GLY A 128 31.44 8.79 6.56
CA GLY A 128 30.50 8.28 7.56
C GLY A 128 29.93 9.36 8.48
N THR A 129 30.21 10.63 8.21
CA THR A 129 29.60 11.77 8.89
C THR A 129 28.22 12.05 8.30
N VAL A 130 27.27 12.43 9.16
CA VAL A 130 25.90 12.77 8.76
C VAL A 130 25.67 14.25 9.05
N GLU A 131 25.34 15.01 8.01
CA GLU A 131 24.90 16.40 8.17
C GLU A 131 23.37 16.43 8.24
N VAL A 132 22.84 16.84 9.39
CA VAL A 132 21.40 17.06 9.62
C VAL A 132 21.07 18.54 9.52
N VAL A 133 19.85 18.86 9.06
CA VAL A 133 19.35 20.24 8.87
C VAL A 133 19.18 21.00 10.20
N ASP A 134 19.37 22.33 10.14
CA ASP A 134 19.20 23.25 11.27
C ASP A 134 17.81 23.14 11.90
N GLY A 135 17.76 22.74 13.19
CA GLY A 135 16.52 22.56 13.96
C GLY A 135 16.37 21.20 14.64
N GLN A 136 17.25 20.24 14.35
CA GLN A 136 17.32 18.96 15.05
C GLN A 136 18.21 19.07 16.30
N LEU A 137 17.67 18.73 17.48
CA LEU A 137 18.43 18.68 18.73
C LEU A 137 19.50 17.58 18.62
N SER A 138 20.74 17.93 18.89
CA SER A 138 21.83 16.95 19.00
C SER A 138 21.72 16.22 20.33
N LEU A 139 22.32 15.04 20.43
CA LEU A 139 22.40 14.31 21.71
C LEU A 139 23.09 15.16 22.80
N ASP A 140 24.00 16.05 22.37
CA ASP A 140 24.70 17.02 23.21
C ASP A 140 23.81 18.19 23.71
N ASP A 141 22.69 18.46 23.04
CA ASP A 141 21.70 19.46 23.47
C ASP A 141 20.74 18.90 24.54
N ILE A 142 20.81 17.59 24.81
CA ILE A 142 20.02 16.96 25.86
C ILE A 142 20.70 17.26 27.21
N PRO A 143 20.02 17.92 28.16
CA PRO A 143 20.60 18.19 29.47
C PRO A 143 20.90 16.86 30.17
N SER A 144 22.18 16.64 30.51
CA SER A 144 22.68 15.47 31.24
C SER A 144 22.43 15.63 32.75
N GLY A 145 21.20 15.96 33.12
CA GLY A 145 20.74 15.90 34.50
C GLY A 145 20.28 14.49 34.84
N GLU A 146 20.53 14.03 36.06
CA GLU A 146 19.83 12.86 36.61
C GLU A 146 18.32 13.07 36.45
N PRO A 147 17.50 12.02 36.19
CA PRO A 147 16.06 12.19 36.19
C PRO A 147 15.68 12.71 37.58
N ASP A 148 15.23 13.97 37.65
CA ASP A 148 14.50 14.44 38.82
C ASP A 148 13.41 13.40 39.09
N ASP A 149 13.47 12.80 40.27
CA ASP A 149 12.51 11.83 40.77
C ASP A 149 11.11 12.44 40.55
N VAL A 150 10.44 12.01 39.47
CA VAL A 150 9.08 12.42 39.18
C VAL A 150 8.22 11.84 40.28
N ASN A 151 8.00 12.63 41.33
CA ASN A 151 7.11 12.25 42.41
C ASN A 151 5.68 12.29 41.85
N PHE A 152 5.19 11.12 41.42
CA PHE A 152 3.83 10.94 40.90
C PHE A 152 2.73 11.10 41.97
N ASP A 153 3.10 11.47 43.21
CA ASP A 153 2.20 11.65 44.37
C ASP A 153 1.82 13.14 44.60
N ASP A 154 1.87 13.98 43.58
CA ASP A 154 1.35 15.34 43.64
C ASP A 154 -0.17 15.33 43.34
N ASP A 155 -0.98 15.35 44.40
CA ASP A 155 -2.45 15.32 44.40
C ASP A 155 -3.09 16.62 43.80
N ASP A 156 -2.28 17.57 43.33
CA ASP A 156 -2.72 18.90 42.89
C ASP A 156 -3.17 18.96 41.41
N LEU A 157 -3.29 17.82 40.71
CA LEU A 157 -3.88 17.74 39.35
C LEU A 157 -5.40 17.56 39.33
N LEU A 158 -6.07 17.62 40.48
CA LEU A 158 -7.54 17.60 40.59
C LEU A 158 -8.05 18.88 41.24
N ASN A 159 -8.02 19.99 40.52
CA ASN A 159 -8.95 21.11 40.73
C ASN A 159 -9.23 21.88 39.44
#